data_AF-U7QP41-F1
#
_entry.id   AF-U7QP41-F1
#
_cell.length_a   1.000
_cell.length_b   1.000
_cell.length_c   1.000
_cell.angle_alpha   90.00
_cell.angle_beta   90.00
_cell.angle_gamma   90.00
#
_symmetry.space_group_name_H-M   'P 1'
#
loop_
_entity.id
_entity.type
_entity.pdbx_description
1 polymer ?
#
loop_
_entity_poly.entity_id
_entity_poly.type
_entity_poly.pdbx_seq_one_letter_code
_entity_poly.pdbx_strand_id
1 'polypeptide(L)'
;MTELARMYPVAAIGYERVAADVDQTKRKTAKSGKGFSPVMVGQNWAISQMEKLAPVYVRHGWQKDGNGTSQIRKQLGLEKDKKNKSVAKPNTHAVDGVALACGYFLKYVRFTGSNSHGYVWKGKVTVTPSPFKIITRPGAVKRGKEYGFFRRQLHFEVPDKSGKRKRKGGTITPFGLRVGDLVKATKKDKQFIGYVGGFTNTDKSKKVSVCDYTWKRIGQFTPSKVKLLRRSNGLCIA
;
A
#
# COMPACT_ATOMS: atom_id res chain seq x y z
N MET A 1 3.04 10.68 9.41
CA MET A 1 3.22 9.83 10.62
C MET A 1 2.97 10.65 11.87
N THR A 2 3.38 11.92 11.85
CA THR A 2 2.97 12.98 12.78
C THR A 2 1.48 12.97 13.12
N GLU A 3 0.61 12.72 12.14
CA GLU A 3 -0.84 12.68 12.33
C GLU A 3 -1.29 11.48 13.18
N LEU A 4 -0.69 10.31 12.96
CA LEU A 4 -0.98 9.10 13.75
C LEU A 4 -0.43 9.23 15.17
N ALA A 5 0.77 9.78 15.32
CA ALA A 5 1.39 10.02 16.63
C ALA A 5 0.64 11.07 17.47
N ARG A 6 -0.16 11.95 16.82
CA ARG A 6 -1.08 12.87 17.53
C ARG A 6 -2.34 12.18 18.06
N MET A 7 -2.76 11.09 17.43
CA MET A 7 -3.99 10.37 17.81
C MET A 7 -3.75 9.23 18.79
N TYR A 8 -2.57 8.60 18.72
CA TYR A 8 -2.24 7.42 19.52
C TYR A 8 -0.87 7.59 20.19
N PRO A 9 -0.71 7.21 21.47
CA PRO A 9 0.60 7.15 22.10
C PRO A 9 1.45 6.09 21.40
N VAL A 10 2.62 6.50 20.88
CA VAL A 10 3.53 5.61 20.16
C VAL A 10 4.64 5.16 21.11
N ALA A 11 4.58 3.89 21.53
CA ALA A 11 5.60 3.31 22.42
C ALA A 11 6.96 3.10 21.72
N ALA A 12 6.93 2.62 20.47
CA ALA A 12 8.12 2.40 19.66
C ALA A 12 7.76 2.24 18.18
N ILE A 13 8.75 2.43 17.32
CA ILE A 13 8.64 2.26 15.87
C ILE A 13 9.62 1.15 15.45
N GLY A 14 9.08 0.06 14.92
CA GLY A 14 9.89 -1.01 14.33
C GLY A 14 10.23 -0.69 12.88
N TYR A 15 11.50 -0.84 12.49
CA TYR A 15 11.95 -0.60 11.12
C TYR A 15 12.79 -1.75 10.59
N GLU A 16 12.38 -2.34 9.45
CA GLU A 16 13.16 -3.39 8.79
C GLU A 16 14.20 -2.76 7.85
N ARG A 17 15.48 -2.96 8.16
CA ARG A 17 16.58 -2.40 7.37
C ARG A 17 17.03 -3.39 6.30
N VAL A 18 17.14 -2.88 5.08
CA VAL A 18 17.71 -3.59 3.94
C VAL A 18 19.22 -3.41 3.99
N ALA A 19 19.95 -4.52 3.82
CA ALA A 19 21.38 -4.49 3.58
C ALA A 19 21.60 -4.80 2.10
N ALA A 20 22.10 -3.82 1.33
CA ALA A 20 22.63 -4.08 0.01
C ALA A 20 24.08 -4.57 0.16
N ASP A 21 24.47 -5.54 -0.65
CA ASP A 21 25.88 -5.93 -0.78
C ASP A 21 26.62 -4.84 -1.58
N VAL A 22 26.88 -3.72 -0.91
CA VAL A 22 27.75 -2.65 -1.42
C VAL A 22 29.16 -3.01 -0.99
N ASP A 23 29.87 -3.67 -1.90
CA ASP A 23 31.31 -3.97 -1.85
C ASP A 23 31.80 -5.07 -0.88
N GLN A 24 30.93 -5.84 -0.21
CA GLN A 24 31.40 -6.75 0.85
C GLN A 24 31.48 -8.23 0.49
N THR A 25 30.64 -8.78 -0.42
CA THR A 25 30.54 -10.25 -0.48
C THR A 25 30.57 -10.92 -1.85
N LYS A 26 30.25 -10.28 -2.99
CA LYS A 26 30.09 -11.07 -4.25
C LYS A 26 30.76 -10.56 -5.53
N ARG A 27 31.40 -9.39 -5.58
CA ARG A 27 32.10 -8.91 -6.78
C ARG A 27 33.61 -8.86 -6.57
N LYS A 28 34.37 -9.73 -7.24
CA LYS A 28 35.84 -9.82 -7.14
C LYS A 28 36.56 -8.50 -7.45
N THR A 29 35.99 -7.66 -8.32
CA THR A 29 36.63 -6.45 -8.86
C THR A 29 36.16 -5.13 -8.23
N ALA A 30 35.18 -5.16 -7.31
CA ALA A 30 34.55 -3.95 -6.76
C ALA A 30 34.54 -3.93 -5.22
N LYS A 31 35.54 -4.54 -4.57
CA LYS A 31 35.72 -4.47 -3.11
C LYS A 31 36.40 -3.16 -2.72
N SER A 32 35.79 -2.03 -3.07
CA SER A 32 36.41 -0.72 -2.80
C SER A 32 36.21 -0.29 -1.34
N GLY A 33 35.21 -0.88 -0.65
CA GLY A 33 34.77 -0.44 0.68
C GLY A 33 34.10 0.95 0.68
N LYS A 34 33.93 1.55 -0.51
CA LYS A 34 33.43 2.93 -0.71
C LYS A 34 32.05 2.95 -1.39
N GLY A 35 31.46 1.79 -1.68
CA GLY A 35 30.11 1.69 -2.22
C GLY A 35 29.05 2.20 -1.25
N PHE A 36 28.11 3.00 -1.74
CA PHE A 36 26.92 3.40 -1.00
C PHE A 36 25.67 2.90 -1.73
N SER A 37 24.63 2.57 -0.97
CA SER A 37 23.32 2.22 -1.52
C SER A 37 22.37 3.39 -1.29
N PRO A 38 21.81 3.99 -2.36
CA PRO A 38 20.79 5.03 -2.21
C PRO A 38 19.61 4.58 -1.34
N VAL A 39 19.28 3.29 -1.38
CA VAL A 39 18.25 2.70 -0.50
C VAL A 39 18.68 2.78 0.95
N MET A 40 19.90 2.35 1.29
CA MET A 40 20.40 2.38 2.68
C MET A 40 20.54 3.81 3.21
N VAL A 41 21.03 4.74 2.39
CA VAL A 41 21.11 6.17 2.75
C VAL A 41 19.72 6.74 3.03
N GLY A 42 18.75 6.46 2.15
CA GLY A 42 17.36 6.86 2.35
C GLY A 42 16.74 6.23 3.60
N GLN A 43 17.04 4.97 3.91
CA GLN A 43 16.58 4.31 5.14
C GLN A 43 17.17 4.97 6.40
N ASN A 44 18.46 5.33 6.40
CA ASN A 44 19.07 6.03 7.53
C ASN A 44 18.43 7.40 7.77
N TRP A 45 18.17 8.16 6.70
CA TRP A 45 17.45 9.43 6.83
C TRP A 45 16.02 9.24 7.34
N ALA A 46 15.32 8.21 6.86
CA ALA A 46 13.97 7.92 7.34
C ALA A 46 13.96 7.57 8.84
N ILE A 47 14.91 6.73 9.29
CA ILE A 47 15.09 6.37 10.70
C ILE A 47 15.34 7.62 11.54
N SER A 48 16.24 8.51 11.11
CA SER A 48 16.52 9.74 11.87
C SER A 48 15.33 10.70 11.97
N GLN A 49 14.41 10.68 11.00
CA GLN A 49 13.16 11.43 11.12
C GLN A 49 12.17 10.76 12.09
N MET A 50 12.13 9.42 12.12
CA MET A 50 11.23 8.67 12.99
C MET A 50 11.68 8.69 14.46
N GLU A 51 12.99 8.69 14.72
CA GLU A 51 13.56 8.81 16.07
C GLU A 51 13.17 10.10 16.79
N LYS A 52 12.84 11.16 16.03
CA LYS A 52 12.29 12.41 16.59
C LYS A 52 10.88 12.25 17.16
N LEU A 53 10.17 11.18 16.81
CA LEU A 53 8.78 10.95 17.21
C LEU A 53 8.65 9.92 18.32
N ALA A 54 9.42 8.83 18.25
CA ALA A 54 9.41 7.75 19.24
C ALA A 54 10.67 6.88 19.10
N PRO A 55 11.02 6.07 20.11
CA PRO A 55 12.14 5.14 20.02
C PRO A 55 12.02 4.22 18.80
N VAL A 56 13.03 4.23 17.93
CA VAL A 56 13.09 3.34 16.75
C VAL A 56 13.97 2.15 17.08
N TYR A 57 13.51 0.94 16.76
CA TYR A 57 14.36 -0.24 16.77
C TYR A 57 14.44 -0.84 15.38
N VAL A 58 15.66 -1.19 14.98
CA VAL A 58 15.95 -1.73 13.67
C VAL A 58 16.03 -3.25 13.75
N ARG A 59 15.39 -3.93 12.80
CA ARG A 59 15.51 -5.39 12.62
C ARG A 59 15.87 -5.74 11.18
N HIS A 60 16.30 -6.98 11.00
CA HIS A 60 16.51 -7.58 9.70
C HIS A 60 15.55 -8.76 9.49
N GLY A 61 15.30 -9.15 8.23
CA GLY A 61 14.38 -10.24 7.92
C GLY A 61 14.75 -11.57 8.60
N TRP A 62 16.05 -11.84 8.78
CA TRP A 62 16.59 -12.93 9.57
C TRP A 62 17.78 -12.45 10.40
N GLN A 63 17.87 -12.89 11.66
CA GLN A 63 18.97 -12.56 12.55
C GLN A 63 19.44 -13.83 13.29
N LYS A 64 20.74 -13.92 13.55
CA LYS A 64 21.37 -15.08 14.23
C LYS A 64 20.88 -15.26 15.65
N ASP A 65 20.46 -14.18 16.29
CA ASP A 65 19.99 -14.13 17.68
C ASP A 65 18.52 -14.57 17.87
N GLY A 66 17.86 -15.07 16.82
CA GLY A 66 16.46 -15.52 16.91
C GLY A 66 15.42 -14.41 16.75
N ASN A 67 15.86 -13.16 16.59
CA ASN A 67 15.01 -11.97 16.64
C ASN A 67 14.67 -11.40 15.25
N GLY A 68 14.94 -12.11 14.16
CA GLY A 68 14.53 -11.66 12.83
C GLY A 68 13.00 -11.65 12.65
N THR A 69 12.50 -10.81 11.74
CA THR A 69 11.06 -10.71 11.41
C THR A 69 10.45 -12.07 11.08
N SER A 70 11.19 -12.91 10.34
CA SER A 70 10.74 -14.26 9.98
C SER A 70 10.59 -15.22 11.16
N GLN A 71 11.43 -15.09 12.18
CA GLN A 71 11.43 -15.93 13.40
C GLN A 71 10.29 -15.52 14.33
N ILE A 72 10.11 -14.21 14.56
CA ILE A 72 8.98 -13.68 15.34
C ILE A 72 7.66 -14.08 14.69
N ARG A 73 7.56 -13.97 13.37
CA ARG A 73 6.37 -14.36 12.63
C ARG A 73 6.01 -15.84 12.84
N LYS A 74 7.01 -16.73 12.92
CA LYS A 74 6.80 -18.15 13.23
C LYS A 74 6.31 -18.34 14.67
N GLN A 75 6.90 -17.62 15.64
CA GLN A 75 6.49 -17.67 17.04
C GLN A 75 5.04 -17.21 17.25
N LEU A 76 4.60 -16.22 16.48
CA LEU A 76 3.23 -15.68 16.54
C LEU A 76 2.20 -16.49 15.74
N GLY A 77 2.60 -17.58 15.06
CA GLY A 77 1.70 -18.36 14.22
C GLY A 77 1.20 -17.61 12.97
N LEU A 78 1.91 -16.57 12.53
CA LEU A 78 1.49 -15.74 11.40
C LEU A 78 1.94 -16.36 10.05
N GLU A 79 1.03 -17.05 9.38
CA GLU A 79 1.32 -17.66 8.09
C GLU A 79 1.57 -16.62 6.99
N LYS A 80 2.68 -16.77 6.27
CA LYS A 80 3.02 -15.89 5.14
C LYS A 80 2.88 -16.66 3.84
N ASP A 81 2.11 -16.10 2.92
CA ASP A 81 2.06 -16.62 1.56
C ASP A 81 3.30 -16.14 0.79
N LYS A 82 4.19 -17.09 0.49
CA LYS A 82 5.41 -16.83 -0.27
C LYS A 82 5.23 -17.01 -1.78
N LYS A 83 4.18 -17.73 -2.20
CA LYS A 83 3.94 -18.15 -3.59
C LYS A 83 3.19 -17.05 -4.35
N ASN A 84 2.06 -16.59 -3.80
CA ASN A 84 1.14 -15.71 -4.51
C ASN A 84 1.16 -14.28 -3.96
N LYS A 85 2.26 -13.56 -4.27
CA LYS A 85 2.48 -12.18 -3.81
C LYS A 85 1.53 -11.13 -4.41
N SER A 86 0.76 -11.51 -5.43
CA SER A 86 -0.22 -10.64 -6.10
C SER A 86 -1.56 -10.61 -5.38
N VAL A 87 -1.85 -11.59 -4.52
CA VAL A 87 -3.12 -11.69 -3.82
C VAL A 87 -3.11 -10.73 -2.63
N ALA A 88 -4.03 -9.79 -2.66
CA ALA A 88 -4.16 -8.78 -1.64
C ALA A 88 -4.88 -9.33 -0.39
N LYS A 89 -4.14 -10.12 0.39
CA LYS A 89 -4.56 -10.69 1.68
C LYS A 89 -3.55 -10.35 2.78
N PRO A 90 -3.95 -10.39 4.07
CA PRO A 90 -3.07 -10.07 5.19
C PRO A 90 -1.76 -10.85 5.17
N ASN A 91 -1.82 -12.15 4.88
CA ASN A 91 -0.70 -13.08 4.83
C ASN A 91 0.38 -12.70 3.81
N THR A 92 0.03 -11.85 2.82
CA THR A 92 0.95 -11.40 1.79
C THR A 92 1.55 -10.02 2.12
N HIS A 93 0.78 -9.13 2.75
CA HIS A 93 1.13 -7.69 2.82
C HIS A 93 1.20 -7.11 4.24
N ALA A 94 0.58 -7.74 5.24
CA ALA A 94 0.46 -7.17 6.58
C ALA A 94 1.26 -7.94 7.65
N VAL A 95 1.39 -9.26 7.51
CA VAL A 95 1.98 -10.14 8.54
C VAL A 95 3.41 -9.78 8.95
N ASP A 96 4.24 -9.29 8.02
CA ASP A 96 5.60 -8.88 8.36
C ASP A 96 5.59 -7.60 9.21
N GLY A 97 4.69 -6.65 8.93
CA GLY A 97 4.54 -5.43 9.73
C GLY A 97 4.03 -5.72 11.15
N VAL A 98 3.08 -6.65 11.28
CA VAL A 98 2.60 -7.13 12.59
C VAL A 98 3.74 -7.81 13.35
N ALA A 99 4.47 -8.74 12.72
CA ALA A 99 5.60 -9.41 13.36
C ALA A 99 6.70 -8.42 13.78
N LEU A 100 7.01 -7.44 12.94
CA LEU A 100 7.96 -6.39 13.25
C LEU A 100 7.53 -5.63 14.51
N ALA A 101 6.30 -5.11 14.54
CA ALA A 101 5.74 -4.39 15.69
C ALA A 101 5.75 -5.22 16.98
N CYS A 102 5.35 -6.50 16.90
CA CYS A 102 5.35 -7.41 18.04
C CYS A 102 6.77 -7.70 18.56
N GLY A 103 7.79 -7.60 17.70
CA GLY A 103 9.19 -7.77 18.09
C GLY A 103 9.65 -6.77 19.15
N TYR A 104 8.99 -5.64 19.34
CA TYR A 104 9.31 -4.77 20.46
C TYR A 104 9.04 -5.45 21.82
N PHE A 105 7.91 -6.16 21.90
CA PHE A 105 7.41 -6.79 23.13
C PHE A 105 7.85 -8.26 23.28
N LEU A 106 8.21 -8.93 22.18
CA LEU A 106 8.69 -10.31 22.16
C LEU A 106 10.17 -10.37 21.79
N LYS A 107 10.97 -10.95 22.68
CA LYS A 107 12.41 -11.14 22.46
C LYS A 107 12.81 -12.58 22.70
N TYR A 108 13.58 -13.14 21.78
CA TYR A 108 14.27 -14.41 22.00
C TYR A 108 15.58 -14.10 22.74
N VAL A 109 15.70 -14.58 23.97
CA VAL A 109 16.85 -14.26 24.84
C VAL A 109 17.50 -15.54 25.34
N ARG A 110 18.82 -15.49 25.50
CA ARG A 110 19.56 -16.56 26.16
C ARG A 110 19.23 -16.54 27.65
N PHE A 111 19.07 -17.72 28.25
CA PHE A 111 19.01 -17.87 29.69
C PHE A 111 20.08 -18.84 30.17
N THR A 112 20.57 -18.60 31.37
CA THR A 112 21.53 -19.45 32.08
C THR A 112 21.02 -19.56 33.52
N GLY A 113 20.53 -20.74 33.87
CA GLY A 113 20.22 -21.13 35.24
C GLY A 113 21.31 -22.03 35.82
N SER A 114 21.15 -22.41 37.09
CA SER A 114 22.11 -23.23 37.84
C SER A 114 22.43 -24.57 37.15
N ASN A 115 21.43 -25.25 36.56
CA ASN A 115 21.60 -26.56 35.89
C ASN A 115 21.11 -26.58 34.43
N SER A 116 20.79 -25.43 33.84
CA SER A 116 20.20 -25.38 32.51
C SER A 116 20.58 -24.11 31.77
N HIS A 117 20.94 -24.23 30.50
CA HIS A 117 21.18 -23.10 29.63
C HIS A 117 20.41 -23.27 28.32
N GLY A 118 20.00 -22.17 27.72
CA GLY A 118 19.30 -22.24 26.45
C GLY A 118 18.78 -20.89 26.03
N TYR A 119 17.67 -20.91 25.29
CA TYR A 119 17.00 -19.71 24.84
C TYR A 119 15.51 -19.81 25.13
N VAL A 120 14.91 -18.68 25.47
CA VAL A 120 13.49 -18.58 25.79
C VAL A 120 12.91 -17.31 25.19
N TRP A 121 11.64 -17.36 24.82
CA TRP A 121 10.88 -16.16 24.45
C TRP A 121 10.48 -15.41 25.72
N LYS A 122 10.91 -14.16 25.83
CA LYS A 122 10.50 -13.23 26.88
C LYS A 122 9.47 -12.26 26.33
N GLY A 123 8.40 -12.05 27.11
CA GLY A 123 7.27 -11.21 26.77
C GLY A 123 6.07 -12.02 26.25
N LYS A 124 4.91 -11.36 26.16
CA LYS A 124 3.66 -11.95 25.69
C LYS A 124 2.94 -10.94 24.81
N VAL A 125 2.48 -11.39 23.65
CA VAL A 125 1.64 -10.61 22.74
C VAL A 125 0.50 -11.48 22.25
N THR A 126 -0.70 -10.92 22.24
CA THR A 126 -1.89 -11.56 21.69
C THR A 126 -2.26 -10.83 20.41
N VAL A 127 -2.18 -11.51 19.26
CA VAL A 127 -2.61 -10.94 17.99
C VAL A 127 -4.12 -11.15 17.84
N THR A 128 -4.87 -10.07 17.67
CA THR A 128 -6.32 -10.12 17.46
C THR A 128 -6.66 -9.94 15.98
N PRO A 129 -7.80 -10.50 15.52
CA PRO A 129 -8.33 -10.17 14.20
C PRO A 129 -8.53 -8.66 14.03
N SER A 130 -8.24 -8.15 12.84
CA SER A 130 -8.39 -6.73 12.50
C SER A 130 -8.88 -6.58 11.06
N PRO A 131 -9.70 -5.56 10.75
CA PRO A 131 -10.13 -5.31 9.38
C PRO A 131 -8.94 -5.08 8.44
N PHE A 132 -8.85 -5.89 7.40
CA PHE A 132 -7.89 -5.69 6.32
C PHE A 132 -8.58 -4.99 5.16
N LYS A 133 -8.07 -3.82 4.79
CA LYS A 133 -8.60 -3.00 3.70
C LYS A 133 -7.49 -2.54 2.78
N ILE A 134 -7.74 -2.64 1.48
CA ILE A 134 -6.84 -2.12 0.46
C ILE A 134 -7.30 -0.71 0.16
N ILE A 135 -6.42 0.27 0.38
CA ILE A 135 -6.69 1.67 0.12
C ILE A 135 -5.82 2.10 -1.07
N THR A 136 -6.46 2.60 -2.12
CA THR A 136 -5.80 3.13 -3.32
C THR A 136 -6.25 4.57 -3.57
N ARG A 137 -5.53 5.27 -4.46
CA ARG A 137 -5.94 6.61 -4.92
C ARG A 137 -6.65 6.52 -6.27
N PRO A 138 -7.58 7.45 -6.55
CA PRO A 138 -8.14 7.66 -7.88
C PRO A 138 -7.08 7.69 -8.98
N GLY A 139 -7.17 6.77 -9.94
CA GLY A 139 -6.25 6.70 -11.09
C GLY A 139 -4.86 6.16 -10.80
N ALA A 140 -4.62 5.53 -9.65
CA ALA A 140 -3.37 4.84 -9.35
C ALA A 140 -3.33 3.49 -10.11
N VAL A 141 -2.79 3.48 -11.34
CA VAL A 141 -2.63 2.24 -12.12
C VAL A 141 -1.17 1.76 -12.09
N LYS A 142 -0.99 0.43 -12.12
CA LYS A 142 0.32 -0.22 -12.26
C LYS A 142 1.01 0.28 -13.55
N ARG A 143 2.31 0.58 -13.45
CA ARG A 143 3.18 0.83 -14.62
C ARG A 143 2.97 -0.29 -15.65
N GLY A 144 2.44 0.03 -16.83
CA GLY A 144 2.52 -0.83 -18.01
C GLY A 144 1.20 -1.25 -18.66
N LYS A 145 0.06 -1.31 -17.95
CA LYS A 145 -1.25 -1.60 -18.55
C LYS A 145 -2.36 -0.90 -17.76
N GLU A 146 -3.18 -0.13 -18.49
CA GLU A 146 -4.37 0.65 -18.06
C GLU A 146 -4.18 2.09 -17.53
N TYR A 147 -5.20 2.91 -17.80
CA TYR A 147 -5.18 4.37 -17.81
C TYR A 147 -5.44 4.96 -16.42
N GLY A 148 -4.41 5.53 -15.81
CA GLY A 148 -4.58 6.43 -14.67
C GLY A 148 -5.10 7.81 -15.11
N PHE A 149 -5.83 8.50 -14.23
CA PHE A 149 -6.36 9.85 -14.48
C PHE A 149 -5.25 10.90 -14.77
N PHE A 150 -4.00 10.62 -14.34
CA PHE A 150 -2.94 11.62 -14.21
C PHE A 150 -1.62 11.35 -14.94
N ARG A 151 -1.46 10.32 -15.79
CA ARG A 151 -0.15 10.06 -16.41
C ARG A 151 -0.19 9.97 -17.92
N ARG A 152 0.32 11.04 -18.55
CA ARG A 152 0.65 11.24 -19.98
C ARG A 152 -0.56 11.32 -20.90
N GLN A 153 -1.09 12.54 -21.02
CA GLN A 153 -2.12 12.87 -21.99
C GLN A 153 -1.66 13.95 -22.98
N LEU A 154 -0.39 13.92 -23.37
CA LEU A 154 0.14 14.80 -24.41
C LEU A 154 -0.73 14.72 -25.68
N HIS A 155 -1.22 13.53 -26.04
CA HIS A 155 -2.12 13.35 -27.19
C HIS A 155 -3.53 13.97 -27.05
N PHE A 156 -3.99 14.31 -25.83
CA PHE A 156 -5.20 15.11 -25.62
C PHE A 156 -4.91 16.61 -25.59
N GLU A 157 -3.64 16.99 -25.36
CA GLU A 157 -3.17 18.38 -25.46
C GLU A 157 -2.89 18.78 -26.92
N VAL A 158 -2.63 17.80 -27.80
CA VAL A 158 -2.57 18.00 -29.25
C VAL A 158 -3.98 18.34 -29.78
N PRO A 159 -4.18 19.53 -30.36
CA PRO A 159 -5.45 19.89 -31.00
C PRO A 159 -5.70 19.00 -32.23
N ASP A 160 -6.97 18.81 -32.57
CA ASP A 160 -7.34 18.14 -33.82
C ASP A 160 -7.07 19.05 -35.04
N LYS A 161 -7.31 18.53 -36.25
CA LYS A 161 -7.13 19.28 -37.50
C LYS A 161 -7.95 20.58 -37.57
N SER A 162 -8.97 20.74 -36.73
CA SER A 162 -9.78 21.96 -36.61
C SER A 162 -9.26 22.94 -35.55
N GLY A 163 -8.08 22.68 -34.98
CA GLY A 163 -7.46 23.51 -33.94
C GLY A 163 -8.10 23.34 -32.55
N LYS A 164 -9.11 22.48 -32.40
CA LYS A 164 -9.84 22.29 -31.15
C LYS A 164 -9.19 21.18 -30.33
N ARG A 165 -8.96 21.45 -29.04
CA ARG A 165 -8.52 20.42 -28.10
C ARG A 165 -9.71 19.56 -27.69
N LYS A 166 -9.51 18.25 -27.59
CA LYS A 166 -10.54 17.37 -27.03
C LYS A 166 -10.76 17.75 -25.56
N ARG A 167 -11.99 18.09 -25.19
CA ARG A 167 -12.37 18.26 -23.79
C ARG A 167 -12.15 16.92 -23.07
N LYS A 168 -11.12 16.87 -22.23
CA LYS A 168 -11.00 15.82 -21.21
C LYS A 168 -12.11 16.10 -20.20
N GLY A 169 -13.05 15.16 -20.06
CA GLY A 169 -14.19 15.32 -19.15
C GLY A 169 -13.75 15.91 -17.82
N GLY A 170 -14.44 16.95 -17.36
CA GLY A 170 -14.11 17.62 -16.11
C GLY A 170 -14.21 16.67 -14.91
N THR A 171 -13.60 17.06 -13.79
CA THR A 171 -13.72 16.33 -12.51
C THR A 171 -15.19 16.23 -12.07
N ILE A 172 -16.05 17.13 -12.55
CA ILE A 172 -17.49 17.14 -12.37
C ILE A 172 -18.15 16.75 -13.70
N THR A 173 -19.00 15.73 -13.65
CA THR A 173 -19.85 15.32 -14.79
C THR A 173 -21.04 16.27 -14.92
N PRO A 174 -21.60 16.46 -16.13
CA PRO A 174 -22.84 17.21 -16.35
C PRO A 174 -24.07 16.64 -15.62
N PHE A 175 -23.93 15.48 -14.98
CA PHE A 175 -24.99 14.74 -14.30
C PHE A 175 -24.90 14.85 -12.77
N GLY A 176 -24.11 15.79 -12.23
CA GLY A 176 -23.97 16.03 -10.79
C GLY A 176 -23.07 15.04 -10.03
N LEU A 177 -22.47 14.07 -10.72
CA LEU A 177 -21.46 13.14 -10.19
C LEU A 177 -20.05 13.67 -10.43
N ARG A 178 -19.07 13.26 -9.63
CA ARG A 178 -17.65 13.64 -9.77
C ARG A 178 -16.78 12.41 -9.95
N VAL A 179 -15.67 12.55 -10.66
CA VAL A 179 -14.68 11.48 -10.78
C VAL A 179 -14.16 11.11 -9.39
N GLY A 180 -14.16 9.81 -9.07
CA GLY A 180 -13.83 9.27 -7.76
C GLY A 180 -15.00 9.25 -6.76
N ASP A 181 -16.19 9.74 -7.10
CA ASP A 181 -17.39 9.52 -6.28
C ASP A 181 -17.69 8.03 -6.22
N LEU A 182 -18.03 7.53 -5.03
CA LEU A 182 -18.52 6.16 -4.85
C LEU A 182 -20.01 6.13 -5.19
N VAL A 183 -20.38 5.25 -6.11
CA VAL A 183 -21.73 5.16 -6.66
C VAL A 183 -22.23 3.73 -6.67
N LYS A 184 -23.55 3.59 -6.60
CA LYS A 184 -24.30 2.37 -6.86
C LYS A 184 -24.92 2.47 -8.25
N ALA A 185 -24.59 1.56 -9.15
CA ALA A 185 -25.08 1.53 -10.52
C ALA A 185 -25.89 0.26 -10.80
N THR A 186 -26.98 0.37 -11.55
CA THR A 186 -27.87 -0.77 -11.84
C THR A 186 -27.94 -1.06 -13.34
N LYS A 187 -27.78 -2.33 -13.74
CA LYS A 187 -27.91 -2.77 -15.14
C LYS A 187 -28.43 -4.20 -15.18
N LYS A 188 -29.52 -4.43 -15.94
CA LYS A 188 -30.18 -5.75 -16.09
C LYS A 188 -30.38 -6.43 -14.72
N ASP A 189 -30.98 -5.70 -13.79
CA ASP A 189 -31.28 -6.10 -12.40
C ASP A 189 -30.09 -6.47 -11.51
N LYS A 190 -28.86 -6.31 -12.01
CA LYS A 190 -27.63 -6.41 -11.23
C LYS A 190 -27.20 -5.04 -10.71
N GLN A 191 -26.81 -5.01 -9.44
CA GLN A 191 -26.27 -3.83 -8.77
C GLN A 191 -24.75 -3.92 -8.69
N PHE A 192 -24.09 -2.81 -8.98
CA PHE A 192 -22.64 -2.66 -8.97
C PHE A 192 -22.29 -1.49 -8.07
N ILE A 193 -21.27 -1.65 -7.22
CA ILE A 193 -20.70 -0.58 -6.43
C ILE A 193 -19.32 -0.28 -6.98
N GLY A 194 -19.02 0.99 -7.23
CA GLY A 194 -17.73 1.40 -7.76
C GLY A 194 -17.55 2.91 -7.80
N TYR A 195 -16.45 3.35 -8.37
CA TYR A 195 -16.03 4.74 -8.45
C TYR A 195 -16.30 5.31 -9.83
N VAL A 196 -16.79 6.55 -9.89
CA VAL A 196 -16.99 7.25 -11.16
C VAL A 196 -15.63 7.47 -11.84
N GLY A 197 -15.46 6.93 -13.03
CA GLY A 197 -14.21 7.04 -13.80
C GLY A 197 -14.22 8.15 -14.86
N GLY A 198 -15.39 8.61 -15.26
CA GLY A 198 -15.58 9.60 -16.32
C GLY A 198 -16.98 9.49 -16.92
N PHE A 199 -17.22 10.24 -17.99
CA PHE A 199 -18.52 10.30 -18.63
C PHE A 199 -18.42 10.48 -20.14
N THR A 200 -19.51 10.13 -20.82
CA THR A 200 -19.76 10.48 -22.22
C THR A 200 -21.05 11.29 -22.24
N ASN A 201 -21.00 12.45 -22.89
CA ASN A 201 -22.16 13.33 -23.09
C ASN A 201 -22.17 13.77 -24.55
N THR A 202 -22.79 12.95 -25.40
CA THR A 202 -23.07 13.27 -26.80
C THR A 202 -24.57 13.20 -27.01
N ASP A 203 -25.08 13.81 -28.08
CA ASP A 203 -26.51 13.79 -28.41
C ASP A 203 -27.06 12.36 -28.53
N LYS A 204 -26.21 11.44 -29.01
CA LYS A 204 -26.53 10.01 -29.17
C LYS A 204 -26.30 9.18 -27.90
N SER A 205 -25.47 9.61 -26.96
CA SER A 205 -25.12 8.79 -25.79
C SER A 205 -24.76 9.61 -24.55
N LYS A 206 -25.52 9.37 -23.47
CA LYS A 206 -25.25 9.90 -22.13
C LYS A 206 -24.95 8.75 -21.20
N LYS A 207 -23.68 8.59 -20.81
CA LYS A 207 -23.20 7.47 -19.99
C LYS A 207 -22.20 7.91 -18.93
N VAL A 208 -22.21 7.22 -17.80
CA VAL A 208 -21.22 7.35 -16.72
C VAL A 208 -20.41 6.06 -16.65
N SER A 209 -19.09 6.17 -16.68
CA SER A 209 -18.18 5.04 -16.47
C SER A 209 -18.02 4.79 -14.98
N VAL A 210 -18.18 3.53 -14.56
CA VAL A 210 -17.95 3.09 -13.19
C VAL A 210 -16.80 2.09 -13.18
N CYS A 211 -15.84 2.30 -12.30
CA CYS A 211 -14.63 1.49 -12.14
C CYS A 211 -14.57 0.86 -10.74
N ASP A 212 -13.80 -0.21 -10.59
CA ASP A 212 -13.51 -0.78 -9.27
C ASP A 212 -12.41 0.02 -8.53
N TYR A 213 -12.02 -0.44 -7.33
CA TYR A 213 -10.95 0.18 -6.54
C TYR A 213 -9.56 0.10 -7.19
N THR A 214 -9.38 -0.77 -8.19
CA THR A 214 -8.16 -0.89 -9.00
C THR A 214 -8.19 0.00 -10.25
N TRP A 215 -9.25 0.78 -10.43
CA TRP A 215 -9.52 1.62 -11.60
C TRP A 215 -9.82 0.85 -12.89
N LYS A 216 -10.05 -0.45 -12.80
CA LYS A 216 -10.56 -1.24 -13.91
C LYS A 216 -12.03 -0.92 -14.12
N ARG A 217 -12.43 -0.65 -15.36
CA ARG A 217 -13.82 -0.31 -15.69
C ARG A 217 -14.73 -1.52 -15.49
N ILE A 218 -15.72 -1.38 -14.61
CA ILE A 218 -16.81 -2.35 -14.41
C ILE A 218 -17.79 -2.24 -15.58
N GLY A 219 -18.11 -1.01 -15.98
CA GLY A 219 -18.98 -0.79 -17.13
C GLY A 219 -19.35 0.67 -17.31
N GLN A 220 -20.24 0.90 -18.27
CA GLN A 220 -20.88 2.20 -18.52
C GLN A 220 -22.38 2.08 -18.27
N PHE A 221 -22.92 3.10 -17.60
CA PHE A 221 -24.28 3.12 -17.09
C PHE A 221 -24.98 4.40 -17.51
N THR A 222 -26.30 4.34 -17.70
CA THR A 222 -27.11 5.55 -17.91
C THR A 222 -27.12 6.38 -16.62
N PRO A 223 -26.95 7.71 -16.66
CA PRO A 223 -26.87 8.55 -15.46
C PRO A 223 -28.02 8.34 -14.47
N SER A 224 -29.26 8.17 -14.96
CA SER A 224 -30.44 7.91 -14.11
C SER A 224 -30.38 6.59 -13.32
N LYS A 225 -29.54 5.63 -13.75
CA LYS A 225 -29.33 4.34 -13.07
C LYS A 225 -28.11 4.35 -12.15
N VAL A 226 -27.53 5.52 -11.88
CA VAL A 226 -26.35 5.69 -11.02
C VAL A 226 -26.71 6.58 -9.84
N LYS A 227 -26.67 6.02 -8.63
CA LYS A 227 -26.94 6.73 -7.38
C LYS A 227 -25.64 7.01 -6.64
N LEU A 228 -25.43 8.26 -6.23
CA LEU A 228 -24.32 8.63 -5.36
C LEU A 228 -24.46 7.96 -3.99
N LEU A 229 -23.39 7.31 -3.52
CA LEU A 229 -23.28 6.81 -2.15
C LEU A 229 -22.41 7.72 -1.30
N ARG A 230 -21.27 8.17 -1.83
CA ARG A 230 -20.32 9.02 -1.12
C ARG A 230 -19.53 9.89 -2.08
N ARG A 231 -19.31 11.15 -1.71
CA ARG A 231 -18.42 12.05 -2.45
C ARG A 231 -16.97 11.60 -2.38
N SER A 232 -16.21 11.87 -3.44
CA SER A 232 -14.79 11.59 -3.51
C SER A 232 -14.04 12.25 -2.36
N ASN A 233 -13.24 11.46 -1.64
CA ASN A 233 -12.28 11.91 -0.63
C ASN A 233 -10.84 11.59 -1.08
N GLY A 234 -10.63 11.32 -2.37
CA GLY A 234 -9.33 10.93 -2.91
C GLY A 234 -8.89 9.51 -2.55
N LEU A 235 -9.75 8.69 -1.94
CA LEU A 235 -9.45 7.31 -1.56
C LEU A 235 -10.50 6.32 -2.10
N CYS A 236 -9.99 5.23 -2.66
CA CYS A 236 -10.73 4.06 -3.09
C CYS A 236 -10.42 2.90 -2.14
N ILE A 237 -11.43 2.10 -1.79
CA ILE A 237 -11.36 1.07 -0.75
C ILE A 237 -11.94 -0.23 -1.31
N ALA A 238 -11.24 -1.35 -1.11
CA ALA A 238 -11.71 -2.70 -1.43
C ALA A 238 -12.49 -3.34 -0.27
#